data_AF-A0A368GVC0-F1
#
_entry.id   AF-A0A368GVC0-F1
#
_cell.length_a   1.000
_cell.length_b   1.000
_cell.length_c   1.000
_cell.angle_alpha   90.00
_cell.angle_beta   90.00
_cell.angle_gamma   90.00
#
_symmetry.space_group_name_H-M   'P 1'
#
loop_
_entity.id
_entity.type
_entity.pdbx_description
1 polymer ?
#
loop_
_entity_poly.entity_id
_entity_poly.type
_entity_poly.pdbx_seq_one_letter_code
_entity_poly.pdbx_strand_id
1 'polypeptide(L)'
;LFSYRYCIGCTFFVQFPRIAADCVDTESAKVATCWWGDAAFAHRMRLLPQSIAAALYRDPTTFATANCRRSSGVAHRMEKPTFRPKKVLILSKITRYEFEKRLHSNVDDKQLETLLRRRGSDYHQLLAKHQIHHDYLTTIKSELEEAGVESRVVQRFGYNEEAVQWADAVMTAGGDGTFLLAASRIRQRDKPVIGINTDPQGSEGYMCLMRKLPKEHFRSALQRLLDGDFSWLYRQRIRITLSGDAQNGVGDSIDLHDRQLNQEPSTTRWSDSLSMPSSSVHQTAQQRSPRCSDTESSSNAAKKSKKRPRSPFERVTVQLPVLALNEVFIGESLSSRVSYYEIQIDDGKMVKQKSSGIAMCTGTGSTSWYFNINKLTEQCVSELLRIVSDRCEVSLPVDDKKVVSDICTTFNQQLIFSPDLRRMAFTVRDPIFNATFPPITPRGFAEKIVVKSRGYDAHLVVDGGVSYRFNDGAEASLEVHEEDALQTVIFR
;
A
#
# COMPACT_ATOMS: atom_id res chain seq x y z
N LEU A 1 -39.49 -31.97 -5.32
CA LEU A 1 -40.46 -31.21 -4.50
C LEU A 1 -39.78 -30.86 -3.17
N PHE A 2 -39.83 -29.57 -2.80
CA PHE A 2 -39.28 -28.90 -1.59
C PHE A 2 -37.74 -28.94 -1.44
N SER A 3 -36.94 -27.93 -1.79
CA SER A 3 -36.96 -26.46 -1.57
C SER A 3 -36.86 -26.05 -0.10
N TYR A 4 -35.62 -25.81 0.36
CA TYR A 4 -35.33 -24.81 1.39
C TYR A 4 -34.38 -23.77 0.81
N ARG A 5 -34.93 -22.58 0.57
CA ARG A 5 -34.23 -21.35 0.20
C ARG A 5 -33.62 -20.76 1.47
N TYR A 6 -32.31 -20.57 1.51
CA TYR A 6 -31.71 -19.48 2.28
C TYR A 6 -31.31 -18.38 1.29
N CYS A 7 -32.09 -17.30 1.28
CA CYS A 7 -31.68 -16.02 0.73
C CYS A 7 -30.58 -15.46 1.64
N ILE A 8 -29.35 -15.36 1.15
CA ILE A 8 -28.33 -14.49 1.72
C ILE A 8 -28.06 -13.42 0.68
N GLY A 9 -28.66 -12.25 0.89
CA GLY A 9 -28.28 -11.03 0.19
C GLY A 9 -26.94 -10.58 0.76
N CYS A 10 -25.85 -10.79 0.01
CA CYS A 10 -24.55 -10.21 0.34
C CYS A 10 -24.45 -8.82 -0.29
N THR A 11 -24.79 -7.80 0.51
CA THR A 11 -24.42 -6.41 0.23
C THR A 11 -23.17 -6.08 1.04
N PHE A 12 -22.14 -5.59 0.35
CA PHE A 12 -20.85 -5.18 0.90
C PHE A 12 -20.99 -4.12 2.00
N PHE A 13 -20.37 -4.37 3.16
CA PHE A 13 -19.91 -3.30 4.07
C PHE A 13 -18.64 -3.76 4.81
N VAL A 14 -17.52 -3.10 4.50
CA VAL A 14 -16.38 -3.03 5.41
C VAL A 14 -16.82 -2.12 6.55
N GLN A 15 -17.22 -2.71 7.67
CA GLN A 15 -17.67 -2.00 8.86
C GLN A 15 -16.43 -1.53 9.65
N PHE A 16 -16.21 -0.21 9.70
CA PHE A 16 -15.49 0.42 10.80
C PHE A 16 -16.46 0.57 11.99
N PRO A 17 -16.04 0.32 13.24
CA PRO A 17 -16.92 0.53 14.38
C PRO A 17 -17.23 2.02 14.56
N ARG A 18 -18.52 2.37 14.50
CA ARG A 18 -19.08 3.63 15.01
C ARG A 18 -19.45 3.43 16.47
N ILE A 19 -18.90 4.23 17.38
CA ILE A 19 -19.41 4.38 18.75
C ILE A 19 -20.28 5.65 18.73
N ALA A 20 -21.56 5.47 19.07
CA ALA A 20 -22.47 6.55 19.44
C ALA A 20 -22.24 6.91 20.91
N ALA A 21 -22.35 8.20 21.25
CA ALA A 21 -22.46 8.65 22.64
C ALA A 21 -23.41 9.84 22.70
N ASP A 22 -24.55 9.63 23.37
CA ASP A 22 -25.45 10.67 23.86
C ASP A 22 -25.03 11.14 25.26
N CYS A 23 -25.48 12.35 25.60
CA CYS A 23 -25.16 13.23 26.72
C CYS A 23 -25.55 12.74 28.14
N VAL A 24 -24.97 13.35 29.19
CA VAL A 24 -25.62 14.26 30.21
C VAL A 24 -24.83 14.35 31.56
N ASP A 25 -24.64 15.61 32.01
CA ASP A 25 -24.52 16.24 33.35
C ASP A 25 -23.29 16.19 34.33
N THR A 26 -22.68 17.39 34.44
CA THR A 26 -22.45 18.35 35.57
C THR A 26 -21.83 18.01 36.96
N GLU A 27 -20.96 18.98 37.34
CA GLU A 27 -20.56 19.49 38.67
C GLU A 27 -19.35 18.95 39.49
N SER A 28 -18.33 19.84 39.60
CA SER A 28 -17.52 20.20 40.80
C SER A 28 -16.54 19.18 41.42
N ALA A 29 -15.31 19.47 41.88
CA ALA A 29 -14.38 20.60 41.84
C ALA A 29 -13.01 20.15 42.43
N LYS A 30 -11.91 20.66 41.85
CA LYS A 30 -10.64 21.11 42.47
C LYS A 30 -9.81 20.17 43.40
N VAL A 31 -8.59 19.83 42.97
CA VAL A 31 -7.26 20.40 43.36
C VAL A 31 -6.17 19.34 43.09
N ALA A 32 -5.37 19.53 42.03
CA ALA A 32 -3.93 19.21 42.00
C ALA A 32 -3.33 19.73 40.69
N THR A 33 -2.36 20.63 40.82
CA THR A 33 -1.66 21.34 39.75
C THR A 33 -0.50 20.55 39.17
N CYS A 34 -0.22 20.85 37.89
CA CYS A 34 1.05 20.67 37.16
C CYS A 34 1.34 19.29 36.53
N TRP A 35 1.11 19.17 35.22
CA TRP A 35 2.08 18.89 34.13
C TRP A 35 1.28 18.69 32.83
N TRP A 36 1.55 19.52 31.82
CA TRP A 36 0.71 19.73 30.63
C TRP A 36 0.94 18.70 29.52
N GLY A 37 -0.15 18.34 28.83
CA GLY A 37 -0.16 17.57 27.58
C GLY A 37 -1.57 17.23 27.08
N ASP A 38 -2.44 18.24 26.97
CA ASP A 38 -3.75 18.29 26.28
C ASP A 38 -4.68 17.04 26.38
N ALA A 39 -5.69 17.11 27.25
CA ALA A 39 -6.64 16.02 27.49
C ALA A 39 -7.47 15.61 26.24
N ALA A 40 -7.61 16.52 25.25
CA ALA A 40 -8.25 16.22 23.98
C ALA A 40 -7.36 15.35 23.06
N PHE A 41 -6.03 15.39 23.26
CA PHE A 41 -5.02 14.63 22.50
C PHE A 41 -4.87 13.20 23.03
N ALA A 42 -4.85 13.03 24.36
CA ALA A 42 -4.93 11.71 24.99
C ALA A 42 -6.21 10.95 24.64
N HIS A 43 -7.25 11.65 24.16
CA HIS A 43 -8.49 11.04 23.67
C HIS A 43 -8.41 10.57 22.21
N ARG A 44 -7.53 11.14 21.36
CA ARG A 44 -7.42 10.78 19.93
C ARG A 44 -6.31 9.79 19.59
N MET A 45 -5.34 9.58 20.48
CA MET A 45 -4.49 8.37 20.45
C MET A 45 -5.25 7.08 20.81
N ARG A 46 -6.53 7.15 21.20
CA ARG A 46 -7.37 6.03 21.70
C ARG A 46 -7.92 5.06 20.65
N LEU A 47 -7.51 5.11 19.38
CA LEU A 47 -8.11 4.23 18.35
C LEU A 47 -7.29 2.96 18.05
N LEU A 48 -6.06 2.86 18.55
CA LEU A 48 -5.26 1.63 18.47
C LEU A 48 -4.99 1.11 19.89
N PRO A 49 -5.03 -0.22 20.11
CA PRO A 49 -4.50 -0.83 21.33
C PRO A 49 -3.08 -0.32 21.61
N GLN A 50 -2.78 -0.02 22.88
CA GLN A 50 -1.49 0.54 23.29
C GLN A 50 -0.32 -0.33 22.83
N SER A 51 -0.47 -1.65 22.88
CA SER A 51 0.54 -2.61 22.43
C SER A 51 0.87 -2.49 20.94
N ILE A 52 -0.13 -2.21 20.10
CA ILE A 52 0.02 -2.03 18.64
C ILE A 52 0.68 -0.68 18.34
N ALA A 53 0.24 0.38 19.01
CA ALA A 53 0.86 1.70 18.87
C ALA A 53 2.33 1.66 19.32
N ALA A 54 2.63 1.01 20.46
CA ALA A 54 4.00 0.85 20.96
C ALA A 54 4.88 0.03 20.00
N ALA A 55 4.31 -0.93 19.27
CA ALA A 55 5.05 -1.69 18.28
C ALA A 55 5.41 -0.86 17.04
N LEU A 56 4.47 -0.05 16.55
CA LEU A 56 4.63 0.72 15.31
C LEU A 56 5.41 2.04 15.50
N TYR A 57 5.37 2.65 16.69
CA TYR A 57 5.86 4.02 16.92
C TYR A 57 7.00 4.12 17.93
N ARG A 58 7.65 3.02 18.34
CA ARG A 58 8.84 3.10 19.19
C ARG A 58 9.99 3.76 18.44
N ASP A 59 10.77 4.56 19.15
CA ASP A 59 11.89 5.31 18.58
C ASP A 59 12.92 4.36 17.93
N PRO A 60 13.18 4.49 16.61
CA PRO A 60 14.14 3.64 15.88
C PRO A 60 15.57 3.71 16.42
N THR A 61 15.91 4.68 17.28
CA THR A 61 17.20 4.71 17.99
C THR A 61 17.47 3.43 18.81
N THR A 62 16.43 2.70 19.22
CA THR A 62 16.59 1.42 19.94
C THR A 62 16.93 0.20 19.05
N PHE A 63 16.71 0.27 17.74
CA PHE A 63 17.16 -0.77 16.80
C PHE A 63 18.68 -0.73 16.56
N ALA A 64 19.29 0.45 16.60
CA ALA A 64 20.73 0.63 16.37
C ALA A 64 21.60 -0.01 17.46
N THR A 65 21.08 -0.17 18.68
CA THR A 65 21.85 -0.64 19.84
C THR A 65 21.88 -2.16 20.04
N ALA A 66 20.96 -2.93 19.44
CA ALA A 66 20.82 -4.35 19.78
C ALA A 66 21.70 -5.31 18.94
N ASN A 67 22.23 -4.88 17.79
CA ASN A 67 23.01 -5.76 16.90
C ASN A 67 24.39 -5.24 16.45
N CYS A 68 24.84 -4.07 16.92
CA CYS A 68 26.23 -3.65 16.73
C CYS A 68 27.13 -4.22 17.84
N ARG A 69 27.65 -5.43 17.64
CA ARG A 69 28.88 -5.84 18.34
C ARG A 69 29.98 -4.85 17.96
N ARG A 70 30.48 -4.12 18.97
CA ARG A 70 31.56 -3.13 18.87
C ARG A 70 32.73 -3.66 18.04
N SER A 71 32.88 -3.15 16.82
CA SER A 71 34.18 -3.01 16.19
C SER A 71 34.73 -1.65 16.62
N SER A 72 35.69 -1.67 17.54
CA SER A 72 36.55 -0.53 17.84
C SER A 72 37.42 -0.24 16.62
N GLY A 73 36.99 0.70 15.79
CA GLY A 73 37.69 1.15 14.60
C GLY A 73 37.53 2.66 14.42
N VAL A 74 38.67 3.34 14.31
CA VAL A 74 38.94 4.73 13.91
C VAL A 74 37.73 5.53 13.41
N ALA A 75 37.45 6.67 14.06
CA ALA A 75 36.44 7.64 13.65
C ALA A 75 36.80 8.25 12.28
N HIS A 76 36.42 7.59 11.19
CA HIS A 76 36.29 8.24 9.90
C HIS A 76 35.24 9.35 10.04
N ARG A 77 35.62 10.61 9.81
CA ARG A 77 34.65 11.69 9.56
C ARG A 77 33.81 11.26 8.36
N MET A 78 32.60 10.77 8.60
CA MET A 78 31.64 10.53 7.52
C MET A 78 31.37 11.87 6.85
N GLU A 79 31.60 11.97 5.54
CA GLU A 79 31.20 13.13 4.76
C GLU A 79 29.69 13.34 4.90
N LYS A 80 29.27 14.60 5.11
CA LYS A 80 27.85 14.93 5.19
C LYS A 80 27.19 14.66 3.82
N PRO A 81 26.01 14.05 3.77
CA PRO A 81 25.29 13.88 2.53
C PRO A 81 24.91 15.25 1.95
N THR A 82 24.96 15.36 0.61
CA THR A 82 24.62 16.60 -0.09
C THR A 82 23.22 16.51 -0.71
N PHE A 83 22.40 17.54 -0.52
CA PHE A 83 21.14 17.74 -1.22
C PHE A 83 21.07 19.18 -1.74
N ARG A 84 21.29 19.37 -3.04
CA ARG A 84 21.31 20.69 -3.70
C ARG A 84 20.53 20.65 -5.02
N PRO A 85 19.23 20.34 -5.00
CA PRO A 85 18.42 20.30 -6.21
C PRO A 85 18.30 21.71 -6.81
N LYS A 86 18.29 21.79 -8.14
CA LYS A 86 17.83 22.99 -8.86
C LYS A 86 16.34 22.91 -9.15
N LYS A 87 15.82 21.69 -9.36
CA LYS A 87 14.44 21.42 -9.73
C LYS A 87 13.81 20.33 -8.86
N VAL A 88 12.67 20.64 -8.26
CA VAL A 88 11.88 19.70 -7.46
C VAL A 88 10.50 19.51 -8.07
N LEU A 89 10.14 18.27 -8.36
CA LEU A 89 8.76 17.91 -8.72
C LEU A 89 7.98 17.57 -7.45
N ILE A 90 6.89 18.29 -7.21
CA ILE A 90 5.97 18.05 -6.10
C ILE A 90 4.80 17.22 -6.60
N LEU A 91 4.70 15.96 -6.16
CA LEU A 91 3.55 15.11 -6.39
C LEU A 91 2.51 15.33 -5.30
N SER A 92 1.41 16.00 -5.64
CA SER A 92 0.31 16.27 -4.72
C SER A 92 -0.75 15.15 -4.74
N LYS A 93 -1.30 14.84 -3.56
CA LYS A 93 -2.45 13.94 -3.44
C LYS A 93 -3.70 14.57 -4.07
N ILE A 94 -4.63 13.74 -4.53
CA ILE A 94 -6.00 14.18 -4.78
C ILE A 94 -6.75 14.06 -3.45
N THR A 95 -7.28 15.16 -2.93
CA THR A 95 -8.04 15.12 -1.67
C THR A 95 -9.36 14.40 -1.87
N ARG A 96 -9.94 13.86 -0.78
CA ARG A 96 -11.26 13.21 -0.87
C ARG A 96 -12.33 14.18 -1.36
N TYR A 97 -12.27 15.46 -1.00
CA TYR A 97 -13.14 16.50 -1.52
C TYR A 97 -13.01 16.66 -3.04
N GLU A 98 -11.79 16.79 -3.57
CA GLU A 98 -11.57 16.89 -5.03
C GLU A 98 -12.03 15.64 -5.77
N PHE A 99 -11.84 14.47 -5.16
CA PHE A 99 -12.30 13.20 -5.72
C PHE A 99 -13.83 13.17 -5.86
N GLU A 100 -14.57 13.52 -4.80
CA GLU A 100 -16.04 13.57 -4.86
C GLU A 100 -16.53 14.62 -5.86
N LYS A 101 -15.89 15.80 -5.90
CA LYS A 101 -16.21 16.86 -6.88
C LYS A 101 -15.96 16.40 -8.33
N ARG A 102 -14.94 15.59 -8.57
CA ARG A 102 -14.65 14.99 -9.89
C ARG A 102 -15.63 13.90 -10.30
N LEU A 103 -16.12 13.10 -9.35
CA LEU A 103 -17.14 12.09 -9.61
C LEU A 103 -18.51 12.71 -9.90
N HIS A 104 -18.77 13.87 -9.29
CA HIS A 104 -20.01 14.60 -9.42
C HIS A 104 -19.80 15.95 -10.12
N SER A 105 -19.17 15.93 -11.31
CA SER A 105 -18.88 17.15 -12.08
C SER A 105 -20.12 17.95 -12.52
N ASN A 106 -21.30 17.34 -12.45
CA ASN A 106 -22.56 17.88 -12.96
C ASN A 106 -23.42 18.52 -11.86
N VAL A 107 -22.93 18.59 -10.61
CA VAL A 107 -23.68 19.15 -9.47
C VAL A 107 -22.94 20.34 -8.88
N ASP A 108 -23.68 21.30 -8.33
CA ASP A 108 -23.09 22.42 -7.59
C ASP A 108 -22.64 22.00 -6.18
N ASP A 109 -21.92 22.88 -5.48
CA ASP A 109 -21.36 22.57 -4.16
C ASP A 109 -22.44 22.28 -3.09
N LYS A 110 -23.66 22.85 -3.22
CA LYS A 110 -24.78 22.63 -2.29
C LYS A 110 -25.44 21.27 -2.52
N GLN A 111 -25.57 20.88 -3.79
CA GLN A 111 -26.02 19.55 -4.18
C GLN A 111 -25.00 18.49 -3.78
N LEU A 112 -23.70 18.77 -3.94
CA LEU A 112 -22.62 17.89 -3.49
C LEU A 112 -22.66 17.69 -1.98
N GLU A 113 -22.82 18.76 -1.20
CA GLU A 113 -22.99 18.68 0.25
C GLU A 113 -24.16 17.77 0.64
N THR A 114 -25.33 17.97 0.02
CA THR A 114 -26.53 17.16 0.27
C THR A 114 -26.28 15.69 -0.03
N LEU A 115 -25.62 15.40 -1.16
CA LEU A 115 -25.29 14.03 -1.58
C LEU A 115 -24.33 13.36 -0.61
N LEU A 116 -23.27 14.05 -0.18
CA LEU A 116 -22.28 13.52 0.74
C LEU A 116 -22.86 13.28 2.14
N ARG A 117 -23.67 14.21 2.65
CA ARG A 117 -24.38 14.04 3.93
C ARG A 117 -25.32 12.85 3.90
N ARG A 118 -26.07 12.65 2.80
CA ARG A 118 -26.94 11.48 2.63
C ARG A 118 -26.17 10.14 2.65
N ARG A 119 -24.91 10.13 2.19
CA ARG A 119 -24.00 8.97 2.28
C ARG A 119 -23.35 8.82 3.66
N GLY A 120 -23.61 9.73 4.58
CA GLY A 120 -23.02 9.76 5.92
C GLY A 120 -21.60 10.34 5.98
N SER A 121 -21.20 11.13 4.98
CA SER A 121 -19.92 11.85 4.96
C SER A 121 -20.08 13.27 5.49
N ASP A 122 -19.06 13.76 6.22
CA ASP A 122 -19.00 15.14 6.70
C ASP A 122 -18.37 16.05 5.63
N TYR A 123 -19.21 16.80 4.93
CA TYR A 123 -18.79 17.72 3.87
C TYR A 123 -17.82 18.80 4.37
N HIS A 124 -18.10 19.42 5.51
CA HIS A 124 -17.30 20.53 6.03
C HIS A 124 -15.93 20.04 6.49
N GLN A 125 -15.86 18.87 7.12
CA GLN A 125 -14.57 18.26 7.47
C GLN A 125 -13.73 17.94 6.21
N LEU A 126 -14.37 17.44 5.14
CA LEU A 126 -13.68 17.17 3.88
C LEU A 126 -13.13 18.45 3.23
N LEU A 127 -13.94 19.53 3.23
CA LEU A 127 -13.53 20.83 2.71
C LEU A 127 -12.39 21.45 3.52
N ALA A 128 -12.50 21.43 4.86
CA ALA A 128 -11.46 21.95 5.74
C ALA A 128 -10.11 21.23 5.54
N LYS A 129 -10.12 19.89 5.46
CA LYS A 129 -8.91 19.09 5.15
C LYS A 129 -8.35 19.40 3.76
N HIS A 130 -9.21 19.72 2.79
CA HIS A 130 -8.77 20.12 1.46
C HIS A 130 -8.08 21.48 1.47
N GLN A 131 -8.61 22.45 2.20
CA GLN A 131 -7.99 23.78 2.38
C GLN A 131 -6.62 23.67 3.06
N ILE A 132 -6.55 23.00 4.22
CA ILE A 132 -5.30 22.76 4.96
C ILE A 132 -4.22 22.17 4.05
N HIS A 133 -4.58 21.18 3.23
CA HIS A 133 -3.65 20.55 2.29
C HIS A 133 -3.12 21.55 1.23
N HIS A 134 -3.98 22.39 0.67
CA HIS A 134 -3.60 23.37 -0.36
C HIS A 134 -2.81 24.56 0.19
N ASP A 135 -3.14 25.02 1.40
CA ASP A 135 -2.37 26.04 2.11
C ASP A 135 -0.94 25.54 2.37
N TYR A 136 -0.83 24.28 2.79
CA TYR A 136 0.47 23.66 3.03
C TYR A 136 1.27 23.40 1.74
N LEU A 137 0.60 23.04 0.63
CA LEU A 137 1.24 23.00 -0.69
C LEU A 137 1.82 24.35 -1.11
N THR A 138 1.08 25.42 -0.84
CA THR A 138 1.53 26.79 -1.12
C THR A 138 2.76 27.14 -0.29
N THR A 139 2.77 26.73 0.98
CA THR A 139 3.94 26.86 1.86
C THR A 139 5.15 26.11 1.29
N ILE A 140 4.99 24.85 0.89
CA ILE A 140 6.10 24.06 0.29
C ILE A 140 6.69 24.76 -0.93
N LYS A 141 5.85 25.31 -1.82
CA LYS A 141 6.30 26.04 -3.00
C LYS A 141 7.10 27.30 -2.63
N SER A 142 6.55 28.13 -1.74
CA SER A 142 7.17 29.39 -1.32
C SER A 142 8.56 29.15 -0.72
N GLU A 143 8.67 28.17 0.16
CA GLU A 143 9.93 27.85 0.85
C GLU A 143 10.99 27.27 -0.10
N LEU A 144 10.58 26.49 -1.13
CA LEU A 144 11.49 26.04 -2.17
C LEU A 144 11.97 27.20 -3.06
N GLU A 145 11.06 28.11 -3.43
CA GLU A 145 11.38 29.29 -4.24
C GLU A 145 12.35 30.21 -3.51
N GLU A 146 12.12 30.47 -2.21
CA GLU A 146 13.03 31.25 -1.35
C GLU A 146 14.41 30.61 -1.21
N ALA A 147 14.49 29.27 -1.25
CA ALA A 147 15.75 28.53 -1.28
C ALA A 147 16.41 28.49 -2.67
N GLY A 148 15.84 29.14 -3.69
CA GLY A 148 16.35 29.18 -5.05
C GLY A 148 16.11 27.90 -5.85
N VAL A 149 15.11 27.10 -5.47
CA VAL A 149 14.77 25.81 -6.09
C VAL A 149 13.49 25.97 -6.93
N GLU A 150 13.60 25.71 -8.24
CA GLU A 150 12.42 25.71 -9.13
C GLU A 150 11.51 24.52 -8.78
N SER A 151 10.22 24.75 -8.60
CA SER A 151 9.27 23.68 -8.28
C SER A 151 8.09 23.61 -9.25
N ARG A 152 7.63 22.38 -9.54
CA ARG A 152 6.40 22.12 -10.29
C ARG A 152 5.50 21.21 -9.50
N VAL A 153 4.22 21.56 -9.37
CA VAL A 153 3.22 20.68 -8.75
C VAL A 153 2.48 19.91 -9.84
N VAL A 154 2.43 18.59 -9.69
CA VAL A 154 1.59 17.70 -10.47
C VAL A 154 0.75 16.84 -9.54
N GLN A 155 -0.42 16.44 -10.03
CA GLN A 155 -1.22 15.38 -9.41
C GLN A 155 -1.07 14.09 -10.22
N ARG A 156 -1.74 13.01 -9.80
CA ARG A 156 -1.68 11.67 -10.44
C ARG A 156 -1.65 11.68 -11.97
N PHE A 157 -2.57 12.40 -12.61
CA PHE A 157 -2.67 12.41 -14.08
C PHE A 157 -1.56 13.20 -14.79
N GLY A 158 -0.89 14.12 -14.09
CA GLY A 158 0.28 14.85 -14.59
C GLY A 158 1.61 14.23 -14.15
N TYR A 159 1.59 13.17 -13.34
CA TYR A 159 2.80 12.48 -12.90
C TYR A 159 3.19 11.45 -13.94
N ASN A 160 4.01 11.85 -14.90
CA ASN A 160 4.50 11.04 -16.02
C ASN A 160 6.04 10.99 -16.05
N GLU A 161 6.60 10.24 -16.99
CA GLU A 161 8.06 10.08 -17.10
C GLU A 161 8.76 11.40 -17.40
N GLU A 162 8.20 12.25 -18.27
CA GLU A 162 8.73 13.57 -18.60
C GLU A 162 8.83 14.48 -17.35
N ALA A 163 7.79 14.51 -16.52
CA ALA A 163 7.79 15.26 -15.28
C ALA A 163 8.87 14.76 -14.31
N VAL A 164 9.02 13.44 -14.19
CA VAL A 164 10.05 12.81 -13.35
C VAL A 164 11.46 13.09 -13.87
N GLN A 165 11.68 13.06 -15.17
CA GLN A 165 12.97 13.35 -15.79
C GLN A 165 13.36 14.83 -15.65
N TRP A 166 12.39 15.76 -15.67
CA TRP A 166 12.62 17.19 -15.52
C TRP A 166 13.23 17.59 -14.16
N ALA A 167 12.95 16.83 -13.09
CA ALA A 167 13.38 17.15 -11.73
C ALA A 167 14.61 16.38 -11.25
N ASP A 168 15.39 17.02 -10.39
CA ASP A 168 16.52 16.44 -9.66
C ASP A 168 16.02 15.60 -8.46
N ALA A 169 14.87 15.96 -7.89
CA ALA A 169 14.24 15.28 -6.78
C ALA A 169 12.71 15.30 -6.88
N VAL A 170 12.06 14.27 -6.32
CA VAL A 170 10.59 14.23 -6.20
C VAL A 170 10.19 14.37 -4.74
N MET A 171 9.40 15.40 -4.42
CA MET A 171 8.76 15.55 -3.12
C MET A 171 7.30 15.14 -3.21
N THR A 172 6.79 14.33 -2.30
CA THR A 172 5.35 14.02 -2.25
C THR A 172 4.66 14.86 -1.20
N ALA A 173 3.55 15.49 -1.56
CA ALA A 173 2.67 16.20 -0.64
C ALA A 173 1.43 15.34 -0.37
N GLY A 174 1.48 14.53 0.69
CA GLY A 174 0.41 13.62 1.06
C GLY A 174 0.84 12.57 2.08
N GLY A 175 0.09 11.47 2.14
CA GLY A 175 0.45 10.31 2.97
C GLY A 175 1.21 9.25 2.19
N ASP A 176 1.30 8.07 2.78
CA ASP A 176 2.03 6.92 2.22
C ASP A 176 1.54 6.52 0.82
N GLY A 177 0.24 6.61 0.52
CA GLY A 177 -0.29 6.32 -0.82
C GLY A 177 0.24 7.25 -1.92
N THR A 178 0.49 8.53 -1.59
CA THR A 178 1.12 9.47 -2.54
C THR A 178 2.60 9.16 -2.70
N PHE A 179 3.26 8.71 -1.63
CA PHE A 179 4.64 8.23 -1.67
C PHE A 179 4.81 7.00 -2.58
N LEU A 180 3.93 5.99 -2.45
CA LEU A 180 3.92 4.82 -3.33
C LEU A 180 3.74 5.21 -4.80
N LEU A 181 2.83 6.16 -5.08
CA LEU A 181 2.65 6.66 -6.44
C LEU A 181 3.94 7.29 -6.99
N ALA A 182 4.66 8.09 -6.19
CA ALA A 182 5.96 8.61 -6.61
C ALA A 182 6.95 7.48 -6.90
N ALA A 183 7.16 6.58 -5.92
CA ALA A 183 8.10 5.46 -6.03
C ALA A 183 7.84 4.58 -7.26
N SER A 184 6.58 4.40 -7.66
CA SER A 184 6.18 3.56 -8.80
C SER A 184 6.77 3.99 -10.15
N ARG A 185 7.14 5.27 -10.31
CA ARG A 185 7.70 5.83 -11.55
C ARG A 185 9.18 6.16 -11.48
N ILE A 186 9.82 5.97 -10.33
CA ILE A 186 11.27 6.14 -10.19
C ILE A 186 11.98 4.86 -10.60
N ARG A 187 12.90 4.94 -11.56
CA ARG A 187 13.76 3.82 -11.97
C ARG A 187 15.23 4.05 -11.60
N GLN A 188 15.64 5.31 -11.62
CA GLN A 188 16.98 5.75 -11.26
C GLN A 188 17.18 5.66 -9.74
N ARG A 189 18.20 4.91 -9.30
CA ARG A 189 18.54 4.71 -7.88
C ARG A 189 18.93 6.03 -7.19
N ASP A 190 19.53 6.95 -7.94
CA ASP A 190 20.06 8.24 -7.51
C ASP A 190 19.04 9.38 -7.60
N LYS A 191 17.79 9.11 -7.98
CA LYS A 191 16.71 10.08 -7.94
C LYS A 191 15.98 10.03 -6.60
N PRO A 192 16.20 10.98 -5.68
CA PRO A 192 15.62 10.91 -4.35
C PRO A 192 14.11 11.16 -4.36
N VAL A 193 13.40 10.39 -3.54
CA VAL A 193 11.99 10.61 -3.20
C VAL A 193 11.88 11.01 -1.73
N ILE A 194 11.26 12.15 -1.47
CA ILE A 194 11.10 12.73 -0.14
C ILE A 194 9.60 12.89 0.15
N GLY A 195 9.11 12.17 1.15
CA GLY A 195 7.71 12.29 1.55
C GLY A 195 7.48 13.45 2.49
N ILE A 196 6.48 14.29 2.24
CA ILE A 196 6.04 15.37 3.12
C ILE A 196 4.60 15.09 3.53
N ASN A 197 4.38 14.84 4.82
CA ASN A 197 3.03 14.62 5.34
C ASN A 197 2.29 15.96 5.48
N THR A 198 1.30 16.18 4.61
CA THR A 198 0.49 17.41 4.62
C THR A 198 -0.75 17.33 5.52
N ASP A 199 -0.99 16.20 6.18
CA ASP A 199 -2.06 16.03 7.17
C ASP A 199 -1.55 15.14 8.33
N PRO A 200 -0.55 15.62 9.10
CA PRO A 200 0.05 14.85 10.19
C PRO A 200 -0.92 14.61 11.35
N GLN A 201 -1.99 15.39 11.46
CA GLN A 201 -3.04 15.13 12.46
C GLN A 201 -3.95 13.98 12.03
N GLY A 202 -4.26 13.88 10.74
CA GLY A 202 -5.13 12.85 10.18
C GLY A 202 -4.45 11.55 9.77
N SER A 203 -3.13 11.54 9.54
CA SER A 203 -2.38 10.37 9.10
C SER A 203 -0.95 10.35 9.63
N GLU A 204 -0.40 9.16 9.84
CA GLU A 204 0.98 8.98 10.34
C GLU A 204 2.03 9.35 9.29
N GLY A 205 1.87 8.80 8.07
CA GLY A 205 2.85 8.92 6.99
C GLY A 205 4.17 8.23 7.35
N TYR A 206 4.19 6.89 7.41
CA TYR A 206 5.38 6.12 7.80
C TYR A 206 6.59 6.38 6.90
N MET A 207 6.34 6.64 5.61
CA MET A 207 7.38 6.97 4.62
C MET A 207 7.65 8.48 4.50
N CYS A 208 6.82 9.32 5.12
CA CYS A 208 6.95 10.76 5.06
C CYS A 208 7.83 11.30 6.19
N LEU A 209 8.57 12.35 5.87
CA LEU A 209 9.05 13.32 6.84
C LEU A 209 7.84 14.00 7.48
N MET A 210 8.04 14.51 8.71
CA MET A 210 7.03 15.27 9.46
C MET A 210 5.82 14.42 9.90
N ARG A 211 6.10 13.35 10.67
CA ARG A 211 5.09 12.48 11.31
C ARG A 211 4.24 13.24 12.36
N LYS A 212 3.30 12.54 13.02
CA LYS A 212 2.48 13.10 14.11
C LYS A 212 3.31 13.88 15.12
N LEU A 213 2.82 15.09 15.45
CA LEU A 213 3.50 16.13 16.23
C LEU A 213 4.71 16.73 15.48
N PRO A 214 4.50 17.49 14.40
CA PRO A 214 5.59 18.26 13.81
C PRO A 214 6.03 19.30 14.85
N LYS A 215 7.14 19.01 15.54
CA LYS A 215 7.93 20.05 16.21
C LYS A 215 8.58 20.98 15.18
N GLU A 216 8.65 20.56 13.92
CA GLU A 216 9.32 21.24 12.82
C GLU A 216 8.31 21.65 11.74
N HIS A 217 8.42 22.88 11.22
CA HIS A 217 7.73 23.33 10.00
C HIS A 217 8.54 22.92 8.75
N PHE A 218 7.91 22.91 7.57
CA PHE A 218 8.57 22.48 6.32
C PHE A 218 9.90 23.22 6.07
N ARG A 219 9.95 24.53 6.36
CA ARG A 219 11.18 25.35 6.30
C ARG A 219 12.35 24.73 7.07
N SER A 220 12.11 24.27 8.30
CA SER A 220 13.15 23.65 9.13
C SER A 220 13.64 22.34 8.52
N ALA A 221 12.71 21.51 8.04
CA ALA A 221 13.04 20.26 7.35
C ALA A 221 13.85 20.52 6.07
N LEU A 222 13.46 21.52 5.28
CA LEU A 222 14.18 21.94 4.08
C LEU A 222 15.59 22.44 4.43
N GLN A 223 15.75 23.26 5.46
CA GLN A 223 17.05 23.74 5.92
C GLN A 223 17.97 22.58 6.32
N ARG A 224 17.45 21.61 7.10
CA ARG A 224 18.20 20.40 7.46
C ARG A 224 18.66 19.61 6.23
N LEU A 225 17.79 19.47 5.22
CA LEU A 225 18.15 18.84 3.95
C LEU A 225 19.29 19.59 3.26
N LEU A 226 19.19 20.91 3.12
CA LEU A 226 20.19 21.74 2.44
C LEU A 226 21.55 21.77 3.19
N ASP A 227 21.52 21.71 4.52
CA ASP A 227 22.71 21.69 5.39
C ASP A 227 23.38 20.32 5.50
N GLY A 228 22.77 19.28 4.91
CA GLY A 228 23.25 17.90 5.01
C GLY A 228 23.01 17.26 6.37
N ASP A 229 22.06 17.76 7.17
CA ASP A 229 21.64 17.19 8.45
C ASP A 229 20.58 16.10 8.25
N PHE A 230 20.97 15.05 7.54
CA PHE A 230 20.12 13.89 7.27
C PHE A 230 20.97 12.66 6.95
N SER A 231 20.32 11.54 6.60
CA SER A 231 20.98 10.40 5.99
C SER A 231 20.17 9.86 4.83
N TRP A 232 20.87 9.40 3.79
CA TRP A 232 20.25 8.63 2.72
C TRP A 232 19.85 7.25 3.23
N LEU A 233 18.61 6.87 2.96
CA LEU A 233 18.08 5.53 3.19
C LEU A 233 17.70 4.92 1.83
N TYR A 234 18.30 3.78 1.51
CA TYR A 234 18.05 3.03 0.28
C TYR A 234 17.03 1.94 0.53
N ARG A 235 15.76 2.25 0.30
CA ARG A 235 14.65 1.32 0.51
C ARG A 235 14.65 0.25 -0.57
N GLN A 236 14.74 -1.00 -0.18
CA GLN A 236 14.69 -2.11 -1.13
C GLN A 236 13.33 -2.19 -1.81
N ARG A 237 13.32 -2.67 -3.06
CA ARG A 237 12.10 -2.91 -3.84
C ARG A 237 12.13 -4.32 -4.42
N ILE A 238 10.96 -4.89 -4.65
CA ILE A 238 10.82 -6.21 -5.27
C ILE A 238 10.70 -6.02 -6.78
N ARG A 239 11.61 -6.64 -7.53
CA ARG A 239 11.54 -6.82 -8.98
C ARG A 239 10.70 -8.05 -9.28
N ILE A 240 9.78 -7.91 -10.23
CA ILE A 240 8.88 -8.99 -10.64
C ILE A 240 9.11 -9.30 -12.11
N THR A 241 9.35 -10.58 -12.41
CA THR A 241 9.40 -11.11 -13.77
C THR A 241 8.27 -12.10 -13.95
N LEU A 242 7.38 -11.84 -14.90
CA LEU A 242 6.28 -12.73 -15.25
C LEU A 242 6.64 -13.59 -16.46
N SER A 243 6.24 -14.85 -16.46
CA SER A 243 6.29 -15.71 -17.64
C SER A 243 5.00 -16.51 -17.81
N GLY A 244 4.64 -16.81 -19.06
CA GLY A 244 3.49 -17.64 -19.39
C GLY A 244 3.07 -17.45 -20.85
N ASP A 245 1.90 -17.98 -21.22
CA ASP A 245 1.44 -17.94 -22.62
C ASP A 245 0.96 -16.54 -23.01
N ALA A 246 1.47 -16.01 -24.13
CA ALA A 246 1.10 -14.67 -24.63
C ALA A 246 -0.42 -14.50 -24.79
N GLN A 247 -1.11 -15.56 -25.22
CA GLN A 247 -2.56 -15.57 -25.47
C GLN A 247 -3.39 -15.41 -24.19
N ASN A 248 -2.79 -15.65 -23.02
CA ASN A 248 -3.46 -15.53 -21.73
C ASN A 248 -3.27 -14.14 -21.10
N GLY A 249 -2.65 -13.19 -21.81
CA GLY A 249 -2.48 -11.81 -21.36
C GLY A 249 -1.44 -11.65 -20.24
N VAL A 250 -0.34 -12.40 -20.33
CA VAL A 250 0.79 -12.24 -19.41
C VAL A 250 1.38 -10.83 -19.57
N GLY A 251 1.39 -10.06 -18.48
CA GLY A 251 1.80 -8.66 -18.50
C GLY A 251 0.64 -7.67 -18.67
N ASP A 252 -0.57 -8.13 -18.99
CA ASP A 252 -1.77 -7.28 -18.98
C ASP A 252 -1.99 -6.72 -17.58
N SER A 253 -2.15 -5.41 -17.49
CA SER A 253 -2.21 -4.69 -16.21
C SER A 253 -3.40 -3.76 -16.14
N ILE A 254 -3.94 -3.59 -14.93
CA ILE A 254 -4.99 -2.62 -14.60
C ILE A 254 -4.48 -1.73 -13.46
N ASP A 255 -4.51 -0.41 -13.65
CA ASP A 255 -4.28 0.57 -12.57
C ASP A 255 -5.51 0.59 -11.65
N LEU A 256 -5.34 0.11 -10.42
CA LEU A 256 -6.40 -0.07 -9.43
C LEU A 256 -6.98 1.25 -8.90
N HIS A 257 -6.32 2.36 -9.18
CA HIS A 257 -6.75 3.69 -8.78
C HIS A 257 -7.37 4.50 -9.93
N ASP A 258 -7.49 3.93 -11.14
CA ASP A 258 -8.13 4.60 -12.25
C ASP A 258 -9.66 4.72 -12.03
N ARG A 259 -10.23 5.81 -12.55
CA ARG A 259 -11.60 6.27 -12.28
C ARG A 259 -12.66 5.22 -12.64
N GLN A 260 -12.44 4.41 -13.67
CA GLN A 260 -13.38 3.37 -14.11
C GLN A 260 -13.64 2.32 -13.04
N LEU A 261 -12.67 2.03 -12.16
CA LEU A 261 -12.80 0.95 -11.17
C LEU A 261 -13.64 1.33 -9.95
N ASN A 262 -13.90 2.62 -9.75
CA ASN A 262 -14.85 3.09 -8.73
C ASN A 262 -16.31 3.02 -9.23
N GLN A 263 -16.53 2.66 -10.49
CA GLN A 263 -17.86 2.53 -11.10
C GLN A 263 -18.16 1.09 -11.54
N GLU A 264 -17.14 0.34 -11.98
CA GLU A 264 -17.29 -1.04 -12.46
C GLU A 264 -16.90 -2.12 -11.41
N PRO A 265 -17.80 -3.10 -11.13
CA PRO A 265 -17.51 -4.24 -10.25
C PRO A 265 -16.27 -5.03 -10.69
N SER A 266 -15.52 -5.60 -9.73
CA SER A 266 -14.34 -6.43 -10.04
C SER A 266 -14.63 -7.59 -10.99
N THR A 267 -15.84 -8.13 -10.95
CA THR A 267 -16.31 -9.28 -11.72
C THR A 267 -16.59 -8.98 -13.19
N THR A 268 -16.65 -7.72 -13.63
CA THR A 268 -16.87 -7.35 -15.04
C THR A 268 -15.58 -6.98 -15.76
N ARG A 269 -14.48 -6.75 -15.03
CA ARG A 269 -13.23 -6.14 -15.54
C ARG A 269 -12.50 -6.94 -16.60
N TRP A 270 -12.69 -8.26 -16.62
CA TRP A 270 -11.99 -9.18 -17.52
C TRP A 270 -12.93 -10.10 -18.30
N SER A 271 -14.24 -9.91 -18.13
CA SER A 271 -15.31 -10.69 -18.75
C SER A 271 -15.36 -10.52 -20.27
N ASP A 272 -14.67 -9.51 -20.80
CA ASP A 272 -14.59 -9.20 -22.23
C ASP A 272 -13.57 -10.08 -22.99
N SER A 273 -13.13 -11.21 -22.42
CA SER A 273 -12.27 -12.19 -23.12
C SER A 273 -12.98 -12.98 -24.24
N LEU A 274 -14.06 -12.43 -24.80
CA LEU A 274 -14.51 -12.74 -26.15
C LEU A 274 -14.18 -11.53 -27.04
N SER A 275 -12.96 -11.57 -27.59
CA SER A 275 -12.46 -10.77 -28.73
C SER A 275 -12.34 -9.25 -28.56
N MET A 276 -11.14 -8.77 -28.19
CA MET A 276 -10.37 -7.77 -28.95
C MET A 276 -8.92 -7.70 -28.40
N PRO A 277 -7.87 -7.62 -29.25
CA PRO A 277 -6.53 -7.32 -28.80
C PRO A 277 -6.42 -5.82 -28.46
N SER A 278 -6.27 -5.48 -27.19
CA SER A 278 -6.03 -4.10 -26.77
C SER A 278 -4.56 -3.71 -27.02
N SER A 279 -4.26 -3.30 -28.24
CA SER A 279 -3.18 -2.34 -28.47
C SER A 279 -3.74 -0.93 -28.24
N SER A 280 -3.51 -0.34 -27.06
CA SER A 280 -3.77 1.08 -26.83
C SER A 280 -2.58 1.74 -26.14
N VAL A 281 -1.53 1.93 -26.94
CA VAL A 281 -0.67 3.11 -26.83
C VAL A 281 -1.55 4.34 -27.09
N HIS A 282 -1.37 5.37 -26.26
CA HIS A 282 -1.93 6.72 -26.32
C HIS A 282 -2.74 7.12 -27.57
N GLN A 283 -4.01 7.50 -27.37
CA GLN A 283 -4.60 8.62 -28.10
C GLN A 283 -5.72 9.29 -27.30
N THR A 284 -5.55 10.60 -27.12
CA THR A 284 -6.44 11.59 -26.51
C THR A 284 -7.79 11.66 -27.20
N ALA A 285 -8.88 11.61 -26.43
CA ALA A 285 -10.24 11.77 -26.93
C ALA A 285 -10.52 13.24 -27.29
N GLN A 286 -10.61 13.53 -28.59
CA GLN A 286 -11.36 14.69 -29.10
C GLN A 286 -12.81 14.28 -29.39
N GLN A 287 -13.69 15.21 -29.06
CA GLN A 287 -15.14 15.29 -29.23
C GLN A 287 -15.72 14.58 -30.46
N ARG A 288 -16.91 13.97 -30.32
CA ARG A 288 -18.02 14.13 -31.30
C ARG A 288 -19.38 13.66 -30.79
N SER A 289 -20.36 14.44 -31.21
CA SER A 289 -21.80 14.47 -30.94
C SER A 289 -22.59 13.35 -31.68
N PRO A 290 -23.92 13.21 -31.47
CA PRO A 290 -24.68 11.99 -31.79
C PRO A 290 -25.57 12.05 -33.05
N ARG A 291 -26.11 10.86 -33.41
CA ARG A 291 -27.18 10.51 -34.39
C ARG A 291 -26.67 10.19 -35.81
N CYS A 292 -27.23 9.27 -36.60
CA CYS A 292 -28.61 8.80 -36.70
C CYS A 292 -28.73 7.38 -37.34
N SER A 293 -29.98 6.93 -37.41
CA SER A 293 -30.62 5.69 -37.86
C SER A 293 -30.35 5.21 -39.31
N ASP A 294 -30.44 3.89 -39.58
CA ASP A 294 -31.60 3.23 -40.23
C ASP A 294 -31.31 1.78 -40.72
N THR A 295 -32.38 0.98 -40.65
CA THR A 295 -32.77 -0.30 -41.31
C THR A 295 -32.05 -0.68 -42.63
N GLU A 296 -31.89 -1.94 -43.08
CA GLU A 296 -32.78 -3.11 -43.08
C GLU A 296 -32.09 -4.38 -43.68
N SER A 297 -32.56 -5.56 -43.25
CA SER A 297 -32.78 -6.86 -43.97
C SER A 297 -31.69 -7.69 -44.73
N SER A 298 -31.57 -8.95 -44.26
CA SER A 298 -31.51 -10.25 -44.97
C SER A 298 -30.28 -10.71 -45.79
N SER A 299 -29.66 -11.83 -45.36
CA SER A 299 -29.77 -13.16 -45.99
C SER A 299 -28.65 -14.12 -45.55
N ASN A 300 -29.05 -15.33 -45.19
CA ASN A 300 -28.21 -16.42 -44.70
C ASN A 300 -27.36 -17.04 -45.83
N ALA A 301 -26.04 -17.06 -45.65
CA ALA A 301 -25.15 -17.99 -46.34
C ALA A 301 -24.10 -18.51 -45.35
N ALA A 302 -24.32 -19.74 -44.86
CA ALA A 302 -23.41 -20.45 -43.97
C ALA A 302 -22.09 -20.78 -44.66
N LYS A 303 -21.11 -19.87 -44.57
CA LYS A 303 -19.71 -20.15 -44.92
C LYS A 303 -19.06 -20.90 -43.77
N LYS A 304 -18.78 -22.20 -43.99
CA LYS A 304 -17.88 -23.01 -43.15
C LYS A 304 -16.55 -22.27 -43.00
N SER A 305 -16.31 -21.66 -41.84
CA SER A 305 -15.04 -21.05 -41.51
C SER A 305 -13.99 -22.15 -41.34
N LYS A 306 -13.01 -22.19 -42.26
CA LYS A 306 -11.79 -22.95 -42.06
C LYS A 306 -11.18 -22.49 -40.73
N LYS A 307 -11.07 -23.40 -39.74
CA LYS A 307 -10.30 -23.17 -38.51
C LYS A 307 -8.90 -22.71 -38.94
N ARG A 308 -8.58 -21.43 -38.71
CA ARG A 308 -7.21 -20.93 -38.82
C ARG A 308 -6.33 -21.83 -37.93
N PRO A 309 -5.15 -22.29 -38.39
CA PRO A 309 -4.23 -23.01 -37.53
C PRO A 309 -3.90 -22.09 -36.36
N ARG A 310 -4.16 -22.55 -35.12
CA ARG A 310 -3.73 -21.84 -33.91
C ARG A 310 -2.21 -21.69 -34.01
N SER A 311 -1.72 -20.46 -33.94
CA SER A 311 -0.29 -20.18 -33.79
C SER A 311 0.25 -20.94 -32.58
N PRO A 312 1.54 -21.30 -32.56
CA PRO A 312 2.15 -21.98 -31.43
C PRO A 312 1.88 -21.21 -30.13
N PHE A 313 1.68 -21.94 -29.02
CA PHE A 313 1.65 -21.35 -27.69
C PHE A 313 3.05 -20.81 -27.39
N GLU A 314 3.28 -19.54 -27.67
CA GLU A 314 4.54 -18.86 -27.37
C GLU A 314 4.54 -18.44 -25.90
N ARG A 315 5.44 -19.03 -25.12
CA ARG A 315 5.69 -18.61 -23.74
C ARG A 315 6.56 -17.36 -23.76
N VAL A 316 6.01 -16.26 -23.25
CA VAL A 316 6.69 -14.97 -23.18
C VAL A 316 7.14 -14.73 -21.73
N THR A 317 8.27 -14.05 -21.57
CA THR A 317 8.78 -13.59 -20.28
C THR A 317 8.92 -12.07 -20.31
N VAL A 318 8.34 -11.38 -19.33
CA VAL A 318 8.30 -9.93 -19.23
C VAL A 318 8.70 -9.52 -17.82
N GLN A 319 9.75 -8.70 -17.70
CA GLN A 319 10.01 -7.97 -16.46
C GLN A 319 8.98 -6.85 -16.34
N LEU A 320 8.25 -6.81 -15.23
CA LEU A 320 7.23 -5.79 -15.03
C LEU A 320 7.88 -4.41 -14.98
N PRO A 321 7.23 -3.40 -15.56
CA PRO A 321 7.79 -2.06 -15.55
C PRO A 321 7.82 -1.51 -14.13
N VAL A 322 6.95 -1.93 -13.22
CA VAL A 322 6.86 -1.45 -11.83
C VAL A 322 7.68 -2.30 -10.87
N LEU A 323 8.15 -1.67 -9.78
CA LEU A 323 8.86 -2.30 -8.67
C LEU A 323 8.02 -2.11 -7.41
N ALA A 324 7.86 -3.15 -6.59
CA ALA A 324 7.07 -3.06 -5.35
C ALA A 324 7.91 -2.43 -4.24
N LEU A 325 7.46 -1.29 -3.69
CA LEU A 325 8.08 -0.69 -2.52
C LEU A 325 7.55 -1.29 -1.22
N ASN A 326 6.27 -1.60 -1.14
CA ASN A 326 5.66 -2.22 0.03
C ASN A 326 5.56 -3.72 -0.16
N GLU A 327 4.63 -4.16 -1.00
CA GLU A 327 4.30 -5.58 -1.14
C GLU A 327 3.79 -5.98 -2.52
N VAL A 328 3.98 -7.26 -2.83
CA VAL A 328 3.33 -7.98 -3.90
C VAL A 328 2.36 -8.99 -3.29
N PHE A 329 1.13 -9.05 -3.79
CA PHE A 329 0.15 -10.05 -3.40
C PHE A 329 -0.27 -10.90 -4.58
N ILE A 330 -0.35 -12.21 -4.38
CA ILE A 330 -0.80 -13.16 -5.39
C ILE A 330 -1.96 -13.97 -4.82
N GLY A 331 -3.10 -13.97 -5.51
CA GLY A 331 -4.28 -14.75 -5.13
C GLY A 331 -5.44 -14.63 -6.10
N GLU A 332 -6.47 -15.44 -5.90
CA GLU A 332 -7.76 -15.35 -6.61
C GLU A 332 -8.44 -14.01 -6.32
N SER A 333 -9.07 -13.43 -7.35
CA SER A 333 -9.80 -12.14 -7.27
C SER A 333 -10.93 -12.14 -6.26
N LEU A 334 -11.65 -13.26 -6.19
CA LEU A 334 -12.76 -13.42 -5.25
C LEU A 334 -12.25 -14.06 -3.96
N SER A 335 -12.35 -13.33 -2.85
CA SER A 335 -11.80 -13.75 -1.55
C SER A 335 -12.40 -15.04 -0.99
N SER A 336 -13.57 -15.47 -1.46
CA SER A 336 -14.17 -16.77 -1.09
C SER A 336 -13.62 -17.95 -1.89
N ARG A 337 -12.81 -17.70 -2.92
CA ARG A 337 -12.13 -18.75 -3.70
C ARG A 337 -10.75 -19.02 -3.11
N VAL A 338 -10.44 -20.30 -2.96
CA VAL A 338 -9.13 -20.75 -2.50
C VAL A 338 -8.12 -20.61 -3.65
N SER A 339 -7.04 -19.89 -3.39
CA SER A 339 -5.93 -19.77 -4.34
C SER A 339 -5.13 -21.06 -4.35
N TYR A 340 -4.92 -21.63 -5.54
CA TYR A 340 -4.05 -22.78 -5.76
C TYR A 340 -2.84 -22.34 -6.58
N TYR A 341 -1.65 -22.67 -6.09
CA TYR A 341 -0.39 -22.37 -6.77
C TYR A 341 0.68 -23.37 -6.35
N GLU A 342 1.79 -23.34 -7.08
CA GLU A 342 3.05 -23.91 -6.64
C GLU A 342 3.99 -22.77 -6.22
N ILE A 343 4.77 -22.99 -5.17
CA ILE A 343 5.69 -22.00 -4.63
C ILE A 343 7.06 -22.63 -4.38
N GLN A 344 8.10 -21.89 -4.72
CA GLN A 344 9.48 -22.17 -4.39
C GLN A 344 10.05 -20.96 -3.64
N ILE A 345 10.66 -21.22 -2.49
CA ILE A 345 11.36 -20.22 -1.68
C ILE A 345 12.85 -20.51 -1.79
N ASP A 346 13.61 -19.51 -2.25
CA ASP A 346 15.05 -19.59 -2.53
C ASP A 346 15.39 -20.86 -3.35
N ASP A 347 16.45 -21.58 -2.97
CA ASP A 347 16.88 -22.85 -3.59
C ASP A 347 16.07 -24.07 -3.09
N GLY A 348 14.94 -23.83 -2.44
CA GLY A 348 14.02 -24.85 -1.97
C GLY A 348 13.34 -25.62 -3.11
N LYS A 349 12.58 -26.65 -2.75
CA LYS A 349 11.75 -27.37 -3.72
C LYS A 349 10.48 -26.58 -4.04
N MET A 350 10.06 -26.62 -5.29
CA MET A 350 8.73 -26.17 -5.70
C MET A 350 7.67 -27.10 -5.06
N VAL A 351 6.76 -26.53 -4.28
CA VAL A 351 5.71 -27.26 -3.55
C VAL A 351 4.32 -26.73 -3.88
N LYS A 352 3.33 -27.62 -3.93
CA LYS A 352 1.93 -27.25 -4.13
C LYS A 352 1.36 -26.67 -2.84
N GLN A 353 0.63 -25.56 -2.96
CA GLN A 353 -0.01 -24.90 -1.83
C GLN A 353 -1.43 -24.41 -2.17
N LYS A 354 -2.35 -24.53 -1.21
CA LYS A 354 -3.66 -23.89 -1.22
C LYS A 354 -3.84 -22.95 -0.05
N SER A 355 -4.36 -21.75 -0.29
CA SER A 355 -4.44 -20.68 0.73
C SER A 355 -5.37 -19.55 0.29
N SER A 356 -5.54 -18.53 1.12
CA SER A 356 -6.17 -17.23 0.77
C SER A 356 -5.25 -16.33 -0.07
N GLY A 357 -4.12 -16.86 -0.57
CA GLY A 357 -3.11 -16.12 -1.32
C GLY A 357 -1.81 -15.94 -0.53
N ILE A 358 -0.81 -15.33 -1.17
CA ILE A 358 0.50 -15.05 -0.59
C ILE A 358 0.81 -13.56 -0.71
N ALA A 359 1.31 -12.97 0.39
CA ALA A 359 1.84 -11.62 0.43
C ALA A 359 3.35 -11.65 0.63
N MET A 360 4.10 -10.88 -0.15
CA MET A 360 5.56 -10.73 -0.04
C MET A 360 5.88 -9.24 0.07
N CYS A 361 6.65 -8.83 1.07
CA CYS A 361 6.90 -7.42 1.37
C CYS A 361 8.37 -7.11 1.59
N THR A 362 8.74 -5.85 1.36
CA THR A 362 10.05 -5.29 1.73
C THR A 362 10.02 -4.82 3.19
N GLY A 363 11.17 -4.36 3.70
CA GLY A 363 11.21 -3.73 5.03
C GLY A 363 10.33 -2.47 5.13
N THR A 364 10.09 -1.76 4.02
CA THR A 364 9.14 -0.64 3.99
C THR A 364 7.69 -1.14 4.14
N GLY A 365 7.33 -2.23 3.46
CA GLY A 365 6.01 -2.86 3.57
C GLY A 365 5.75 -3.56 4.90
N SER A 366 6.80 -3.80 5.69
CA SER A 366 6.70 -4.49 6.99
C SER A 366 5.82 -3.77 8.01
N THR A 367 5.61 -2.45 7.88
CA THR A 367 4.70 -1.65 8.72
C THR A 367 3.28 -1.50 8.13
N SER A 368 3.03 -2.09 6.96
CA SER A 368 1.78 -1.95 6.20
C SER A 368 0.92 -3.21 6.35
N TRP A 369 0.50 -3.85 5.25
CA TRP A 369 -0.40 -4.98 5.26
C TRP A 369 0.23 -6.20 5.95
N TYR A 370 1.53 -6.43 5.75
CA TYR A 370 2.28 -7.52 6.37
C TYR A 370 2.18 -7.52 7.90
N PHE A 371 2.36 -6.35 8.54
CA PHE A 371 2.15 -6.19 9.98
C PHE A 371 0.73 -6.60 10.37
N ASN A 372 -0.27 -6.08 9.65
CA ASN A 372 -1.67 -6.21 10.03
C ASN A 372 -2.21 -7.63 9.90
N ILE A 373 -1.69 -8.45 8.97
CA ILE A 373 -2.09 -9.86 8.84
C ILE A 373 -1.34 -10.79 9.80
N ASN A 374 -0.20 -10.36 10.34
CA ASN A 374 0.65 -11.20 11.20
C ASN A 374 0.64 -10.81 12.68
N LYS A 375 0.15 -9.62 13.03
CA LYS A 375 0.14 -9.13 14.41
C LYS A 375 -0.73 -9.97 15.33
N LEU A 376 -0.31 -10.08 16.57
CA LEU A 376 -1.12 -10.60 17.66
C LEU A 376 -1.94 -9.48 18.31
N THR A 377 -3.06 -9.88 18.91
CA THR A 377 -3.83 -9.06 19.84
C THR A 377 -3.49 -9.47 21.27
N GLU A 378 -3.72 -8.57 22.23
CA GLU A 378 -3.60 -8.88 23.66
C GLU A 378 -4.49 -10.05 24.06
N GLN A 379 -5.68 -10.16 23.46
CA GLN A 379 -6.57 -11.31 23.65
C GLN A 379 -5.90 -12.64 23.27
N CYS A 380 -5.27 -12.72 22.08
CA CYS A 380 -4.58 -13.93 21.66
C CYS A 380 -3.43 -14.30 22.62
N VAL A 381 -2.70 -13.31 23.12
CA VAL A 381 -1.61 -13.53 24.08
C VAL A 381 -2.15 -14.06 25.41
N SER A 382 -3.19 -13.44 25.98
CA SER A 382 -3.83 -13.91 27.22
C SER A 382 -4.36 -15.34 27.09
N GLU A 383 -5.03 -15.66 25.97
CA GLU A 383 -5.55 -17.01 25.73
C GLU A 383 -4.43 -18.06 25.65
N LEU A 384 -3.33 -17.75 24.96
CA LEU A 384 -2.16 -18.64 24.89
C LEU A 384 -1.49 -18.82 26.25
N LEU A 385 -1.29 -17.74 27.01
CA LEU A 385 -0.70 -17.83 28.36
C LEU A 385 -1.56 -18.69 29.29
N ARG A 386 -2.89 -18.58 29.19
CA ARG A 386 -3.81 -19.44 29.96
C ARG A 386 -3.64 -20.91 29.59
N ILE A 387 -3.63 -21.24 28.30
CA ILE A 387 -3.45 -22.62 27.83
C ILE A 387 -2.11 -23.19 28.31
N VAL A 388 -1.03 -22.40 28.24
CA VAL A 388 0.30 -22.85 28.72
C VAL A 388 0.30 -23.03 30.23
N SER A 389 -0.32 -22.11 30.99
CA SER A 389 -0.44 -22.21 32.44
C SER A 389 -1.17 -23.49 32.85
N ASP A 390 -2.31 -23.79 32.21
CA ASP A 390 -3.12 -24.97 32.48
C ASP A 390 -2.42 -26.27 32.07
N ARG A 391 -1.75 -26.30 30.91
CA ARG A 391 -1.15 -27.52 30.34
C ARG A 391 0.20 -27.88 30.94
N CYS A 392 0.98 -26.87 31.31
CA CYS A 392 2.32 -27.07 31.86
C CYS A 392 2.33 -26.99 33.39
N GLU A 393 1.16 -26.77 34.02
CA GLU A 393 1.00 -26.66 35.49
C GLU A 393 1.93 -25.58 36.09
N VAL A 394 2.11 -24.47 35.36
CA VAL A 394 2.95 -23.33 35.77
C VAL A 394 2.07 -22.12 36.03
N SER A 395 2.38 -21.36 37.08
CA SER A 395 1.71 -20.09 37.36
C SER A 395 2.27 -19.01 36.44
N LEU A 396 1.47 -18.60 35.44
CA LEU A 396 1.78 -17.48 34.55
C LEU A 396 0.88 -16.28 34.88
N PRO A 397 1.36 -15.03 34.70
CA PRO A 397 0.59 -13.83 34.97
C PRO A 397 -0.41 -13.54 33.84
N VAL A 398 -1.44 -14.40 33.70
CA VAL A 398 -2.42 -14.35 32.60
C VAL A 398 -3.28 -13.07 32.61
N ASP A 399 -3.61 -12.57 33.81
CA ASP A 399 -4.44 -11.37 34.02
C ASP A 399 -3.63 -10.08 34.15
N ASP A 400 -2.29 -10.17 34.14
CA ASP A 400 -1.44 -8.99 34.19
C ASP A 400 -1.42 -8.30 32.82
N LYS A 401 -2.24 -7.24 32.70
CA LYS A 401 -2.34 -6.42 31.50
C LYS A 401 -1.01 -5.88 31.02
N LYS A 402 -0.07 -5.59 31.92
CA LYS A 402 1.24 -5.06 31.54
C LYS A 402 2.08 -6.15 30.89
N VAL A 403 2.13 -7.35 31.49
CA VAL A 403 2.86 -8.49 30.91
C VAL A 403 2.28 -8.89 29.55
N VAL A 404 0.95 -8.97 29.44
CA VAL A 404 0.26 -9.30 28.18
C VAL A 404 0.58 -8.26 27.10
N SER A 405 0.50 -6.97 27.44
CA SER A 405 0.83 -5.87 26.52
C SER A 405 2.29 -5.91 26.10
N ASP A 406 3.21 -6.12 27.04
CA ASP A 406 4.66 -6.17 26.77
C ASP A 406 5.02 -7.35 25.86
N ILE A 407 4.44 -8.54 26.07
CA ILE A 407 4.62 -9.71 25.19
C ILE A 407 4.05 -9.44 23.80
N CYS A 408 2.83 -8.91 23.73
CA CYS A 408 2.16 -8.56 22.47
C CYS A 408 2.99 -7.56 21.65
N THR A 409 3.47 -6.49 22.29
CA THR A 409 4.35 -5.49 21.68
C THR A 409 5.66 -6.12 21.22
N THR A 410 6.30 -6.93 22.06
CA THR A 410 7.58 -7.58 21.75
C THR A 410 7.46 -8.48 20.52
N PHE A 411 6.40 -9.28 20.43
CA PHE A 411 6.14 -10.11 19.25
C PHE A 411 5.88 -9.26 18.01
N ASN A 412 4.99 -8.26 18.12
CA ASN A 412 4.60 -7.43 16.98
C ASN A 412 5.78 -6.60 16.43
N GLN A 413 6.72 -6.18 17.29
CA GLN A 413 7.95 -5.50 16.86
C GLN A 413 8.87 -6.38 16.01
N GLN A 414 8.85 -7.70 16.18
CA GLN A 414 9.64 -8.63 15.36
C GLN A 414 9.11 -8.74 13.92
N LEU A 415 7.88 -8.30 13.66
CA LEU A 415 7.31 -8.26 12.31
C LEU A 415 7.86 -7.11 11.46
N ILE A 416 8.40 -6.08 12.12
CA ILE A 416 8.94 -4.89 11.47
C ILE A 416 10.45 -5.08 11.29
N PHE A 417 10.93 -4.86 10.07
CA PHE A 417 12.35 -5.02 9.73
C PHE A 417 12.85 -3.88 8.86
N SER A 418 14.17 -3.76 8.76
CA SER A 418 14.81 -2.58 8.18
C SER A 418 14.46 -2.40 6.69
N PRO A 419 14.10 -1.17 6.25
CA PRO A 419 13.80 -0.88 4.85
C PRO A 419 14.94 -1.15 3.85
N ASP A 420 16.19 -1.15 4.32
CA ASP A 420 17.40 -1.40 3.52
C ASP A 420 17.82 -2.88 3.49
N LEU A 421 17.09 -3.76 4.19
CA LEU A 421 17.36 -5.20 4.19
C LEU A 421 17.09 -5.80 2.80
N ARG A 422 18.11 -6.42 2.19
CA ARG A 422 18.08 -7.05 0.85
C ARG A 422 17.37 -8.41 0.83
N ARG A 423 16.29 -8.55 1.59
CA ARG A 423 15.44 -9.75 1.65
C ARG A 423 13.99 -9.31 1.71
N MET A 424 13.11 -10.14 1.19
CA MET A 424 11.66 -9.96 1.33
C MET A 424 11.12 -10.89 2.41
N ALA A 425 10.16 -10.42 3.18
CA ALA A 425 9.37 -11.28 4.05
C ALA A 425 8.15 -11.78 3.29
N PHE A 426 7.76 -13.04 3.47
CA PHE A 426 6.55 -13.60 2.88
C PHE A 426 5.58 -14.10 3.95
N THR A 427 4.30 -14.16 3.60
CA THR A 427 3.22 -14.75 4.41
C THR A 427 2.21 -15.43 3.51
N VAL A 428 2.07 -16.74 3.68
CA VAL A 428 0.99 -17.55 3.12
C VAL A 428 -0.22 -17.40 4.03
N ARG A 429 -1.31 -16.87 3.48
CA ARG A 429 -2.51 -16.55 4.27
C ARG A 429 -3.45 -17.74 4.38
N ASP A 430 -3.79 -18.14 5.60
CA ASP A 430 -4.73 -19.24 5.86
C ASP A 430 -4.36 -20.53 5.08
N PRO A 431 -3.13 -21.06 5.25
CA PRO A 431 -2.67 -22.22 4.50
C PRO A 431 -3.52 -23.46 4.82
N ILE A 432 -3.88 -24.21 3.77
CA ILE A 432 -4.56 -25.49 3.90
C ILE A 432 -3.51 -26.61 3.82
N PHE A 433 -3.50 -27.48 4.82
CA PHE A 433 -2.58 -28.62 4.88
C PHE A 433 -3.33 -29.96 4.81
N ASN A 434 -2.85 -30.87 3.96
CA ASN A 434 -3.31 -32.25 3.86
C ASN A 434 -2.29 -33.11 3.07
N ALA A 435 -2.63 -34.36 2.74
CA ALA A 435 -1.73 -35.25 1.99
C ALA A 435 -1.26 -34.69 0.64
N THR A 436 -2.04 -33.79 0.01
CA THR A 436 -1.70 -33.14 -1.27
C THR A 436 -0.95 -31.83 -1.09
N PHE A 437 -1.21 -31.10 0.01
CA PHE A 437 -0.61 -29.81 0.33
C PHE A 437 0.17 -29.95 1.64
N PRO A 438 1.46 -30.32 1.59
CA PRO A 438 2.25 -30.58 2.78
C PRO A 438 2.41 -29.30 3.64
N PRO A 439 2.66 -29.43 4.94
CA PRO A 439 2.98 -28.28 5.79
C PRO A 439 4.19 -27.51 5.25
N ILE A 440 4.02 -26.20 5.10
CA ILE A 440 5.09 -25.26 4.79
C ILE A 440 5.20 -24.23 5.91
N THR A 441 6.36 -23.60 6.04
CA THR A 441 6.50 -22.46 6.95
C THR A 441 5.60 -21.32 6.44
N PRO A 442 4.59 -20.89 7.22
CA PRO A 442 3.57 -19.95 6.73
C PRO A 442 4.11 -18.54 6.55
N ARG A 443 5.26 -18.22 7.16
CA ARG A 443 5.94 -16.94 7.02
C ARG A 443 7.44 -17.11 7.17
N GLY A 444 8.20 -16.24 6.53
CA GLY A 444 9.65 -16.26 6.62
C GLY A 444 10.28 -15.16 5.78
N PHE A 445 11.59 -15.25 5.59
CA PHE A 445 12.35 -14.36 4.72
C PHE A 445 12.92 -15.16 3.55
N ALA A 446 13.03 -14.49 2.40
CA ALA A 446 13.57 -15.05 1.17
C ALA A 446 14.38 -13.98 0.41
N GLU A 447 15.35 -14.42 -0.38
CA GLU A 447 16.02 -13.62 -1.40
C GLU A 447 15.30 -13.73 -2.75
N LYS A 448 14.74 -14.90 -3.04
CA LYS A 448 13.98 -15.20 -4.25
C LYS A 448 12.74 -16.01 -3.94
N ILE A 449 11.61 -15.65 -4.55
CA ILE A 449 10.39 -16.45 -4.51
C ILE A 449 9.90 -16.66 -5.94
N VAL A 450 9.62 -17.92 -6.29
CA VAL A 450 8.96 -18.26 -7.55
C VAL A 450 7.57 -18.80 -7.24
N VAL A 451 6.55 -18.21 -7.85
CA VAL A 451 5.17 -18.67 -7.73
C VAL A 451 4.67 -19.07 -9.11
N LYS A 452 4.07 -20.25 -9.23
CA LYS A 452 3.38 -20.71 -10.44
C LYS A 452 1.90 -20.85 -10.16
N SER A 453 1.08 -20.09 -10.88
CA SER A 453 -0.35 -20.09 -10.69
C SER A 453 -0.99 -21.39 -11.16
N ARG A 454 -1.97 -21.85 -10.38
CA ARG A 454 -2.97 -22.86 -10.74
C ARG A 454 -4.39 -22.30 -10.59
N GLY A 455 -4.51 -20.98 -10.46
CA GLY A 455 -5.77 -20.26 -10.31
C GLY A 455 -6.42 -19.91 -11.65
N TYR A 456 -7.71 -19.61 -11.65
CA TYR A 456 -8.45 -19.32 -12.89
C TYR A 456 -8.77 -17.84 -13.08
N ASP A 457 -8.92 -17.13 -11.97
CA ASP A 457 -9.10 -15.67 -11.93
C ASP A 457 -8.15 -15.10 -10.87
N ALA A 458 -6.87 -15.44 -11.01
CA ALA A 458 -5.83 -15.05 -10.08
C ALA A 458 -5.08 -13.82 -10.59
N HIS A 459 -4.64 -12.99 -9.64
CA HIS A 459 -4.01 -11.70 -9.89
C HIS A 459 -2.76 -11.55 -9.05
N LEU A 460 -1.77 -10.87 -9.64
CA LEU A 460 -0.60 -10.35 -8.96
C LEU A 460 -0.78 -8.84 -8.78
N VAL A 461 -0.88 -8.37 -7.54
CA VAL A 461 -1.10 -6.97 -7.19
C VAL A 461 0.17 -6.38 -6.60
N VAL A 462 0.63 -5.25 -7.14
CA VAL A 462 1.83 -4.53 -6.69
C VAL A 462 1.41 -3.26 -5.95
N ASP A 463 1.83 -3.13 -4.69
CA ASP A 463 1.62 -1.97 -3.79
C ASP A 463 0.14 -1.51 -3.68
N GLY A 464 -0.81 -2.41 -3.97
CA GLY A 464 -2.23 -2.07 -4.07
C GLY A 464 -2.60 -1.11 -5.22
N GLY A 465 -1.64 -0.78 -6.09
CA GLY A 465 -1.80 0.22 -7.14
C GLY A 465 -2.02 -0.35 -8.53
N VAL A 466 -1.40 -1.49 -8.87
CA VAL A 466 -1.53 -2.13 -10.19
C VAL A 466 -1.77 -3.63 -10.02
N SER A 467 -2.72 -4.17 -10.78
CA SER A 467 -3.04 -5.59 -10.82
C SER A 467 -2.65 -6.18 -12.17
N TYR A 468 -1.95 -7.31 -12.16
CA TYR A 468 -1.56 -8.09 -13.34
C TYR A 468 -2.30 -9.41 -13.35
N ARG A 469 -2.76 -9.84 -14.52
CA ARG A 469 -3.38 -11.15 -14.67
C ARG A 469 -2.37 -12.26 -14.38
N PHE A 470 -2.76 -13.25 -13.58
CA PHE A 470 -1.88 -14.31 -13.09
C PHE A 470 -2.59 -15.68 -13.01
N ASN A 471 -3.22 -16.08 -14.12
CA ASN A 471 -4.00 -17.32 -14.23
C ASN A 471 -3.12 -18.57 -14.45
N ASP A 472 -3.75 -19.74 -14.50
CA ASP A 472 -3.10 -21.06 -14.60
C ASP A 472 -2.01 -21.08 -15.68
N GLY A 473 -0.85 -21.61 -15.28
CA GLY A 473 0.34 -21.67 -16.12
C GLY A 473 1.23 -20.43 -16.06
N ALA A 474 0.74 -19.28 -15.58
CA ALA A 474 1.58 -18.11 -15.33
C ALA A 474 2.55 -18.36 -14.17
N GLU A 475 3.74 -17.78 -14.25
CA GLU A 475 4.80 -17.89 -13.26
C GLU A 475 5.41 -16.52 -12.98
N ALA A 476 5.66 -16.21 -11.71
CA ALA A 476 6.26 -14.97 -11.25
C ALA A 476 7.55 -15.29 -10.49
N SER A 477 8.66 -14.67 -10.89
CA SER A 477 9.90 -14.60 -10.10
C SER A 477 9.95 -13.24 -9.40
N LEU A 478 10.11 -13.26 -8.08
CA LEU A 478 10.22 -12.09 -7.22
C LEU A 478 11.61 -12.06 -6.59
N GLU A 479 12.36 -10.99 -6.82
CA GLU A 479 13.76 -10.83 -6.41
C GLU A 479 14.00 -9.40 -5.88
N VAL A 480 14.98 -9.23 -4.99
CA VAL A 480 15.41 -7.91 -4.48
C VAL A 480 16.83 -7.64 -4.93
N HIS A 481 17.05 -6.53 -5.62
CA HIS A 481 18.37 -6.13 -6.13
C HIS A 481 18.79 -4.76 -5.62
N GLU A 482 20.09 -4.56 -5.43
CA GLU A 482 20.63 -3.32 -4.90
C GLU A 482 20.39 -2.12 -5.85
N GLU A 483 20.52 -2.34 -7.17
CA GLU A 483 20.29 -1.31 -8.18
C GLU A 483 18.83 -0.84 -8.24
N ASP A 484 17.90 -1.66 -7.75
CA ASP A 484 16.49 -1.30 -7.68
C ASP A 484 16.16 -0.50 -6.43
N ALA A 485 17.08 -0.27 -5.49
CA ALA A 485 16.75 0.44 -4.26
C ALA A 485 16.31 1.90 -4.52
N LEU A 486 15.29 2.36 -3.79
CA LEU A 486 14.80 3.73 -3.86
C LEU A 486 15.55 4.60 -2.85
N GLN A 487 16.22 5.65 -3.31
CA GLN A 487 16.87 6.62 -2.44
C GLN A 487 15.83 7.54 -1.77
N THR A 488 15.87 7.60 -0.45
CA THR A 488 14.96 8.40 0.38
C THR A 488 15.73 9.04 1.53
N VAL A 489 15.07 9.92 2.30
CA VAL A 489 15.70 10.65 3.40
C VAL A 489 15.16 10.20 4.76
N ILE A 490 16.05 10.11 5.74
CA ILE A 490 15.73 10.07 7.17
C ILE A 490 16.47 11.18 7.92
N PHE A 491 15.82 11.77 8.91
CA PHE A 491 16.46 12.66 9.88
C PHE A 491 17.05 11.84 11.03
N ARG A 492 18.26 12.19 11.45
CA ARG A 492 18.91 11.63 12.65
C ARG A 492 18.46 12.39 13.89
#